data_AF-A0A6C7DWM6-F1
#
_entry.id   AF-A0A6C7DWM6-F1
#
_cell.length_a   1.000
_cell.length_b   1.000
_cell.length_c   1.000
_cell.angle_alpha   90.00
_cell.angle_beta   90.00
_cell.angle_gamma   90.00
#
_symmetry.space_group_name_H-M   'P 1'
#
loop_
_entity.id
_entity.type
_entity.pdbx_description
1 polymer ?
#
loop_
_entity_poly.entity_id
_entity_poly.type
_entity_poly.pdbx_seq_one_letter_code
_entity_poly.pdbx_strand_id
1 'polypeptide(L)'
;MDRRVAPIVIAALLIASLFASVATSGGVGMWTEPQWDPAPPTQEPVEIDTSGFDLEPTDEPEQTDRDPIELPGWIEAVFRVMLVTAGVAIGIALLIAAWRHRPRLRFRKRVVGDDFEALPDVAAAIVDEATAQRATLQTGSPRNAIVQCWLRLERDVASVGLQRHPADTSAEFTQRVLARYSVDSRAIGELAALYREARFSTHPLDESARVAALDALDRLHQTLAAANDDALDAVESPSA
;
A
#
# COMPACT_ATOMS: atom_id res chain seq x y z
N MET A 1 -10.10 -7.59 -8.47
CA MET A 1 -8.86 -7.61 -9.29
C MET A 1 -7.77 -8.26 -8.46
N ASP A 2 -7.21 -9.35 -8.97
CA ASP A 2 -6.37 -10.27 -8.20
C ASP A 2 -5.15 -9.60 -7.55
N ARG A 3 -4.88 -9.96 -6.30
CA ARG A 3 -3.75 -9.48 -5.49
C ARG A 3 -2.37 -9.84 -6.06
N ARG A 4 -2.34 -10.66 -7.11
CA ARG A 4 -1.13 -10.94 -7.90
C ARG A 4 -0.80 -9.79 -8.87
N VAL A 5 -1.76 -8.96 -9.22
CA VAL A 5 -1.58 -7.85 -10.18
C VAL A 5 -0.93 -6.64 -9.50
N ALA A 6 -1.16 -6.41 -8.21
CA ALA A 6 -0.57 -5.28 -7.47
C ALA A 6 0.97 -5.30 -7.40
N PRO A 7 1.66 -6.41 -7.06
CA PRO A 7 3.12 -6.44 -7.12
C PRO A 7 3.64 -6.38 -8.55
N ILE A 8 2.89 -6.89 -9.54
CA ILE A 8 3.22 -6.79 -10.96
C ILE A 8 3.14 -5.33 -11.43
N VAL A 9 2.13 -4.57 -10.99
CA VAL A 9 1.97 -3.15 -11.32
C VAL A 9 3.04 -2.31 -10.63
N ILE A 10 3.37 -2.59 -9.37
CA ILE A 10 4.46 -1.89 -8.65
C ILE A 10 5.81 -2.21 -9.30
N ALA A 11 6.09 -3.47 -9.63
CA ALA A 11 7.29 -3.86 -10.34
C ALA A 11 7.33 -3.25 -11.75
N ALA A 12 6.21 -3.22 -12.49
CA ALA A 12 6.12 -2.60 -13.80
C ALA A 12 6.33 -1.08 -13.73
N LEU A 13 5.83 -0.40 -12.68
CA LEU A 13 6.07 1.03 -12.46
C LEU A 13 7.52 1.31 -12.06
N LEU A 14 8.14 0.46 -11.23
CA LEU A 14 9.56 0.58 -10.88
C LEU A 14 10.45 0.30 -12.10
N ILE A 15 10.11 -0.70 -12.92
CA ILE A 15 10.82 -1.01 -14.16
C ILE A 15 10.62 0.12 -15.16
N ALA A 16 9.40 0.65 -15.34
CA ALA A 16 9.13 1.78 -16.23
C ALA A 16 9.86 3.06 -15.78
N SER A 17 9.92 3.30 -14.46
CA SER A 17 10.69 4.39 -13.86
C SER A 17 12.19 4.22 -14.08
N LEU A 18 12.71 3.00 -13.91
CA LEU A 18 14.11 2.66 -14.18
C LEU A 18 14.42 2.79 -15.69
N PHE A 19 13.53 2.32 -16.56
CA PHE A 19 13.67 2.41 -18.02
C PHE A 19 13.61 3.86 -18.51
N ALA A 20 12.72 4.68 -17.93
CA ALA A 20 12.69 6.12 -18.20
C ALA A 20 13.98 6.82 -17.74
N SER A 21 14.53 6.43 -16.59
CA SER A 21 15.85 6.92 -16.14
C SER A 21 17.00 6.50 -17.07
N VAL A 22 17.02 5.25 -17.53
CA VAL A 22 18.09 4.71 -18.40
C VAL A 22 17.95 5.20 -19.85
N ALA A 23 16.72 5.41 -20.34
CA ALA A 23 16.47 5.98 -21.67
C ALA A 23 16.80 7.48 -21.74
N THR A 24 16.89 8.17 -20.59
CA THR A 24 17.20 9.61 -20.53
C THR A 24 18.62 9.90 -20.02
N SER A 25 19.40 8.88 -19.62
CA SER A 25 20.86 9.02 -19.57
C SER A 25 21.35 9.14 -21.00
N GLY A 26 21.59 10.39 -21.42
CA GLY A 26 21.93 10.77 -22.78
C GLY A 26 22.92 9.82 -23.44
N GLY A 27 22.65 9.49 -24.69
CA GLY A 27 23.50 8.62 -25.50
C GLY A 27 24.95 9.08 -25.39
N VAL A 28 25.81 8.21 -24.85
CA VAL A 28 27.25 8.39 -24.94
C VAL A 28 27.58 8.31 -26.42
N GLY A 29 27.84 9.45 -27.06
CA GLY A 29 28.18 9.56 -28.46
C GLY A 29 29.51 8.87 -28.75
N MET A 30 29.50 7.55 -28.91
CA MET A 30 30.62 6.77 -29.44
C MET A 30 30.73 6.88 -30.97
N TRP A 31 29.78 7.54 -31.62
CA TRP A 31 29.78 7.75 -33.06
C TRP A 31 30.35 9.12 -33.37
N THR A 32 31.56 9.15 -33.92
CA THR A 32 32.08 10.30 -34.63
C THR A 32 31.18 10.53 -35.85
N GLU A 33 30.67 11.74 -36.04
CA GLU A 33 30.03 12.09 -37.31
C GLU A 33 30.99 11.78 -38.45
N PRO A 34 30.57 11.01 -39.48
CA PRO A 34 31.41 10.80 -40.64
C PRO A 34 31.58 12.17 -41.31
N GLN A 35 32.80 12.72 -41.23
CA GLN A 35 33.23 13.82 -42.07
C GLN A 35 33.12 13.34 -43.52
N TRP A 36 32.01 13.66 -44.16
CA TRP A 36 31.93 13.69 -45.60
C TRP A 36 32.61 14.99 -46.02
N ASP A 37 33.81 14.89 -46.57
CA ASP A 37 34.42 16.01 -47.28
C ASP A 37 33.82 16.01 -48.69
N PRO A 38 32.90 16.93 -49.02
CA PRO A 38 32.29 16.98 -50.33
C PRO A 38 33.23 17.56 -51.38
N ALA A 39 34.54 17.69 -51.11
CA ALA A 39 35.50 18.12 -52.12
C ALA A 39 35.48 17.15 -53.32
N PRO A 40 34.91 17.56 -54.47
CA PRO A 40 35.01 16.75 -55.66
C PRO A 40 36.49 16.67 -56.08
N PRO A 41 36.95 15.59 -56.73
CA PRO A 41 38.30 15.56 -57.28
C PRO A 41 38.50 16.81 -58.13
N THR A 42 39.59 17.54 -57.89
CA THR A 42 39.96 18.75 -58.64
C THR A 42 39.90 18.45 -60.14
N GLN A 43 38.82 18.89 -60.79
CA GLN A 43 38.75 18.93 -62.24
C GLN A 43 39.46 20.21 -62.66
N GLU A 44 40.48 20.08 -63.51
CA GLU A 44 41.11 21.24 -64.14
C GLU A 44 40.03 22.05 -64.88
N PRO A 45 40.03 23.39 -64.78
CA PRO A 45 38.94 24.19 -65.32
C PRO A 45 38.91 24.09 -66.84
N VAL A 46 37.79 23.63 -67.40
CA VAL A 46 37.44 23.95 -68.79
C VAL A 46 36.81 25.34 -68.76
N GLU A 47 37.50 26.34 -69.30
CA GLU A 47 36.94 27.67 -69.49
C GLU A 47 35.74 27.59 -70.44
N ILE A 48 34.54 27.70 -69.87
CA ILE A 48 33.32 27.97 -70.61
C ILE A 48 32.98 29.43 -70.32
N ASP A 49 33.11 30.27 -71.33
CA ASP A 49 32.74 31.69 -71.28
C ASP A 49 31.21 31.83 -71.17
N THR A 50 30.72 32.00 -69.94
CA THR A 50 29.34 32.35 -69.63
C THR A 50 29.28 33.78 -69.10
N SER A 51 29.76 34.74 -69.89
CA SER A 51 29.51 36.16 -69.69
C SER A 51 28.05 36.49 -70.07
N GLY A 52 27.10 36.33 -69.14
CA GLY A 52 25.73 36.77 -69.41
C GLY A 52 24.59 36.34 -68.49
N PHE A 53 24.83 35.95 -67.23
CA PHE A 53 23.74 35.76 -66.26
C PHE A 53 24.11 36.38 -64.91
N ASP A 54 23.72 37.63 -64.70
CA ASP A 54 23.63 38.23 -63.36
C ASP A 54 22.45 37.58 -62.64
N LEU A 55 22.73 36.53 -61.86
CA LEU A 55 21.82 36.03 -60.85
C LEU A 55 22.14 36.78 -59.56
N GLU A 56 21.25 37.69 -59.18
CA GLU A 56 21.25 38.33 -57.86
C GLU A 56 21.35 37.22 -56.79
N PRO A 57 22.31 37.29 -55.84
CA PRO A 57 22.40 36.28 -54.80
C PRO A 57 21.07 36.31 -54.04
N THR A 58 20.30 35.22 -54.15
CA THR A 58 19.15 35.02 -53.28
C THR A 58 19.72 34.89 -51.88
N ASP A 59 19.45 35.86 -51.02
CA ASP A 59 19.75 35.77 -49.59
C ASP A 59 19.22 34.41 -49.10
N GLU A 60 20.14 33.50 -48.74
CA GLU A 60 19.78 32.33 -47.97
C GLU A 60 19.03 32.83 -46.74
N PRO A 61 17.87 32.25 -46.37
CA PRO A 61 17.25 32.63 -45.12
C PRO A 61 18.29 32.42 -44.04
N GLU A 62 18.71 33.49 -43.36
CA GLU A 62 19.46 33.41 -42.11
C GLU A 62 18.72 32.37 -41.27
N GLN A 63 19.28 31.16 -41.17
CA GLN A 63 18.89 30.22 -40.15
C GLN A 63 19.23 30.94 -38.87
N THR A 64 18.24 31.64 -38.32
CA THR A 64 18.27 32.10 -36.94
C THR A 64 18.42 30.81 -36.16
N ASP A 65 19.65 30.51 -35.79
CA ASP A 65 20.00 29.47 -34.85
C ASP A 65 19.33 29.90 -33.56
N ARG A 66 18.10 29.43 -33.39
CA ARG A 66 17.34 29.67 -32.17
C ARG A 66 18.03 28.80 -31.15
N ASP A 67 18.95 29.39 -30.40
CA ASP A 67 19.53 28.78 -29.21
C ASP A 67 18.39 28.04 -28.46
N PRO A 68 18.48 26.71 -28.32
CA PRO A 68 17.48 25.95 -27.59
C PRO A 68 17.33 26.58 -26.21
N ILE A 69 16.11 26.96 -25.82
CA ILE A 69 15.85 27.52 -24.50
C ILE A 69 16.23 26.45 -23.47
N GLU A 70 17.44 26.57 -22.90
CA GLU A 70 17.93 25.67 -21.86
C GLU A 70 17.11 25.92 -20.59
N LEU A 71 16.15 25.04 -20.33
CA LEU A 71 15.39 25.04 -19.08
C LEU A 71 16.38 24.81 -17.93
N PRO A 72 16.48 25.74 -16.96
CA PRO A 72 17.37 25.57 -15.81
C PRO A 72 17.08 24.26 -15.07
N GLY A 73 18.11 23.44 -14.83
CA GLY A 73 17.95 22.09 -14.25
C GLY A 73 17.26 22.03 -12.87
N TRP A 74 17.15 23.17 -12.17
CA TRP A 74 16.37 23.26 -10.93
C TRP A 74 14.86 23.11 -11.18
N ILE A 75 14.35 23.51 -12.35
CA ILE A 75 12.94 23.35 -12.73
C ILE A 75 12.61 21.87 -12.89
N GLU A 76 13.47 21.11 -13.57
CA GLU A 76 13.32 19.67 -13.70
C GLU A 76 13.33 18.97 -12.33
N ALA A 77 14.24 19.36 -11.43
CA ALA A 77 14.30 18.83 -10.08
C ALA A 77 13.01 19.10 -9.28
N VAL A 78 12.45 20.32 -9.38
CA VAL A 78 11.20 20.68 -8.70
C VAL A 78 10.02 19.89 -9.25
N PHE A 79 9.88 19.77 -10.57
CA PHE A 79 8.82 18.96 -11.19
C PHE A 79 8.94 17.48 -10.80
N ARG A 80 10.17 16.94 -10.73
CA ARG A 80 10.41 15.56 -10.31
C ARG A 80 9.99 15.33 -8.85
N VAL A 81 10.35 16.23 -7.94
CA VAL A 81 9.94 16.14 -6.52
C VAL A 81 8.42 16.28 -6.38
N MET A 82 7.80 17.21 -7.11
CA MET A 82 6.35 17.40 -7.12
C MET A 82 5.61 16.15 -7.63
N LEU A 83 6.11 15.51 -8.68
CA LEU A 83 5.48 14.33 -9.29
C LEU A 83 5.61 13.10 -8.37
N VAL A 84 6.77 12.91 -7.73
CA VAL A 84 6.99 11.84 -6.75
C VAL A 84 6.07 12.04 -5.54
N THR A 85 6.00 13.24 -4.99
CA THR A 85 5.14 13.54 -3.83
C THR A 85 3.65 13.37 -4.16
N ALA A 86 3.20 13.82 -5.34
CA ALA A 86 1.83 13.58 -5.80
C ALA A 86 1.52 12.08 -5.97
N GLY A 87 2.45 11.32 -6.54
CA GLY A 87 2.32 9.87 -6.70
C GLY A 87 2.19 9.14 -5.34
N VAL A 88 3.02 9.52 -4.36
CA VAL A 88 2.94 8.99 -3.00
C VAL A 88 1.60 9.33 -2.34
N ALA A 89 1.15 10.58 -2.45
CA ALA A 89 -0.14 11.01 -1.90
C ALA A 89 -1.33 10.26 -2.51
N ILE A 90 -1.34 10.06 -3.83
CA ILE A 90 -2.36 9.28 -4.53
C ILE A 90 -2.30 7.80 -4.11
N GLY A 91 -1.10 7.23 -3.99
CA GLY A 91 -0.90 5.86 -3.50
C GLY A 91 -1.47 5.66 -2.09
N ILE A 92 -1.19 6.59 -1.18
CA ILE A 92 -1.73 6.59 0.19
C ILE A 92 -3.26 6.72 0.16
N ALA A 93 -3.79 7.65 -0.63
CA ALA A 93 -5.24 7.86 -0.76
C ALA A 93 -5.95 6.61 -1.29
N LEU A 94 -5.39 5.95 -2.31
CA LEU A 94 -5.90 4.70 -2.85
C LEU A 94 -5.80 3.54 -1.84
N LEU A 95 -4.76 3.51 -1.01
CA LEU A 95 -4.59 2.50 0.02
C LEU A 95 -5.60 2.66 1.16
N ILE A 96 -5.84 3.89 1.60
CA ILE A 96 -6.91 4.24 2.55
C ILE A 96 -8.28 3.92 1.96
N ALA A 97 -8.51 4.26 0.69
CA ALA A 97 -9.76 3.97 0.00
C ALA A 97 -9.97 2.45 -0.14
N ALA A 98 -8.96 1.69 -0.52
CA ALA A 98 -9.02 0.23 -0.62
C ALA A 98 -9.21 -0.44 0.75
N TRP A 99 -8.69 0.15 1.83
CA TRP A 99 -8.95 -0.31 3.20
C TRP A 99 -10.38 0.00 3.65
N ARG A 100 -10.91 1.21 3.38
CA ARG A 100 -12.31 1.57 3.66
C ARG A 100 -13.31 0.76 2.83
N HIS A 101 -12.97 0.48 1.57
CA HIS A 101 -13.80 -0.26 0.62
C HIS A 101 -13.49 -1.75 0.55
N ARG A 102 -12.58 -2.28 1.39
CA ARG A 102 -12.47 -3.73 1.51
C ARG A 102 -13.85 -4.19 1.97
N PRO A 103 -14.59 -4.96 1.16
CA PRO A 103 -15.96 -5.28 1.46
C PRO A 103 -15.93 -5.91 2.83
N ARG A 104 -16.55 -5.20 3.79
CA ARG A 104 -16.99 -5.81 5.03
C ARG A 104 -17.74 -7.01 4.53
N LEU A 105 -17.14 -8.19 4.66
CA LEU A 105 -17.83 -9.42 4.39
C LEU A 105 -18.97 -9.35 5.39
N ARG A 106 -20.12 -8.84 4.94
CA ARG A 106 -21.43 -9.15 5.46
C ARG A 106 -21.51 -10.65 5.22
N PHE A 107 -20.83 -11.39 6.07
CA PHE A 107 -20.85 -12.82 6.09
C PHE A 107 -22.30 -13.10 6.41
N ARG A 108 -23.00 -13.54 5.37
CA ARG A 108 -24.37 -13.97 5.42
C ARG A 108 -24.47 -14.88 6.64
N LYS A 109 -25.25 -14.44 7.62
CA LYS A 109 -25.58 -15.14 8.86
C LYS A 109 -26.12 -16.52 8.48
N ARG A 110 -25.25 -17.47 8.17
CA ARG A 110 -25.58 -18.88 8.05
C ARG A 110 -25.32 -19.40 9.45
N VAL A 111 -26.37 -19.26 10.27
CA VAL A 111 -26.50 -19.93 11.55
C VAL A 111 -26.35 -21.42 11.24
N VAL A 112 -25.13 -21.95 11.41
CA VAL A 112 -24.95 -23.38 11.59
C VAL A 112 -25.21 -23.57 13.07
N GLY A 113 -26.40 -24.06 13.39
CA GLY A 113 -26.79 -24.39 14.76
C GLY A 113 -25.97 -25.60 15.21
N ASP A 114 -25.19 -25.37 16.27
CA ASP A 114 -24.70 -26.32 17.30
C ASP A 114 -23.55 -25.69 18.11
N ASP A 115 -22.97 -24.57 17.68
CA ASP A 115 -21.81 -23.93 18.35
C ASP A 115 -22.18 -22.96 19.51
N PHE A 116 -23.45 -22.81 19.88
CA PHE A 116 -23.89 -21.74 20.80
C PHE A 116 -23.39 -21.90 22.26
N GLU A 117 -23.05 -23.11 22.68
CA GLU A 117 -22.70 -23.40 24.07
C GLU A 117 -21.26 -22.99 24.42
N ALA A 118 -20.35 -22.98 23.43
CA ALA A 118 -18.96 -22.55 23.60
C ALA A 118 -18.76 -21.03 23.50
N LEU A 119 -19.82 -20.25 23.24
CA LEU A 119 -19.67 -18.80 23.05
C LEU A 119 -19.50 -18.03 24.39
N PRO A 120 -20.36 -18.20 25.41
CA PRO A 120 -20.32 -17.39 26.63
C PRO A 120 -18.98 -17.50 27.38
N ASP A 121 -18.45 -18.71 27.52
CA ASP A 121 -17.21 -18.98 28.26
C ASP A 121 -15.98 -18.25 27.70
N VAL A 122 -16.00 -17.91 26.42
CA VAL A 122 -14.88 -17.30 25.70
C VAL A 122 -14.92 -15.80 25.80
N ALA A 123 -16.13 -15.24 25.68
CA ALA A 123 -16.33 -13.83 25.93
C ALA A 123 -15.87 -13.51 27.36
N ALA A 124 -16.28 -14.32 28.33
CA ALA A 124 -15.79 -14.24 29.72
C ALA A 124 -14.26 -14.37 29.81
N ALA A 125 -13.65 -15.42 29.24
CA ALA A 125 -12.19 -15.61 29.32
C ALA A 125 -11.38 -14.46 28.70
N ILE A 126 -11.83 -13.90 27.57
CA ILE A 126 -11.15 -12.76 26.91
C ILE A 126 -11.35 -11.46 27.72
N VAL A 127 -12.52 -11.26 28.32
CA VAL A 127 -12.81 -10.11 29.19
C VAL A 127 -12.01 -10.18 30.49
N ASP A 128 -11.90 -11.36 31.11
CA ASP A 128 -11.10 -11.59 32.31
C ASP A 128 -9.63 -11.24 32.08
N GLU A 129 -9.12 -11.51 30.88
CA GLU A 129 -7.74 -11.24 30.49
C GLU A 129 -7.51 -9.82 29.93
N ALA A 130 -8.54 -8.97 29.91
CA ALA A 130 -8.47 -7.63 29.32
C ALA A 130 -7.35 -6.76 29.92
N THR A 131 -7.26 -6.74 31.25
CA THR A 131 -6.23 -5.96 31.97
C THR A 131 -4.82 -6.41 31.59
N ALA A 132 -4.63 -7.73 31.46
CA ALA A 132 -3.33 -8.30 31.15
C ALA A 132 -2.96 -8.11 29.66
N GLN A 133 -3.92 -8.15 28.74
CA GLN A 133 -3.71 -7.77 27.33
C GLN A 133 -3.36 -6.28 27.20
N ARG A 134 -4.05 -5.40 27.93
CA ARG A 134 -3.73 -3.96 27.98
C ARG A 134 -2.32 -3.70 28.52
N ALA A 135 -1.92 -4.38 29.60
CA ALA A 135 -0.58 -4.29 30.17
C ALA A 135 0.50 -4.75 29.16
N THR A 136 0.21 -5.77 28.36
CA THR A 136 1.11 -6.24 27.28
C THR A 136 1.38 -5.11 26.28
N LEU A 137 0.35 -4.32 25.93
CA LEU A 137 0.52 -3.20 25.01
C LEU A 137 1.38 -2.08 25.59
N GLN A 138 1.48 -1.92 26.91
CA GLN A 138 2.20 -0.82 27.56
C GLN A 138 3.70 -1.10 27.77
N THR A 139 4.17 -2.32 27.48
CA THR A 139 5.56 -2.72 27.74
C THR A 139 6.36 -2.91 26.45
N GLY A 140 7.65 -2.61 26.48
CA GLY A 140 8.55 -2.81 25.33
C GLY A 140 8.27 -1.90 24.12
N SER A 141 8.77 -2.32 22.94
CA SER A 141 8.58 -1.58 21.70
C SER A 141 7.14 -1.69 21.16
N PRO A 142 6.57 -0.63 20.56
CA PRO A 142 5.21 -0.66 20.01
C PRO A 142 4.96 -1.86 19.08
N ARG A 143 5.92 -2.14 18.19
CA ARG A 143 5.88 -3.29 17.28
C ARG A 143 5.71 -4.61 18.02
N ASN A 144 6.56 -4.88 19.01
CA ASN A 144 6.52 -6.15 19.74
C ASN A 144 5.28 -6.25 20.61
N ALA A 145 4.89 -5.15 21.26
CA ALA A 145 3.69 -5.03 22.06
C ALA A 145 2.42 -5.41 21.25
N ILE A 146 2.27 -4.85 20.06
CA ILE A 146 1.14 -5.14 19.15
C ILE A 146 1.14 -6.62 18.73
N VAL A 147 2.31 -7.17 18.41
CA VAL A 147 2.42 -8.60 18.04
C VAL A 147 2.02 -9.50 19.21
N GLN A 148 2.53 -9.23 20.41
CA GLN A 148 2.22 -10.05 21.60
C GLN A 148 0.74 -9.95 21.97
N CYS A 149 0.15 -8.75 21.90
CA CYS A 149 -1.27 -8.54 22.11
C CYS A 149 -2.12 -9.40 21.16
N TRP A 150 -1.84 -9.36 19.85
CA TRP A 150 -2.58 -10.14 18.86
C TRP A 150 -2.40 -11.65 19.07
N LEU A 151 -1.17 -12.12 19.32
CA LEU A 151 -0.91 -13.54 19.55
C LEU A 151 -1.56 -14.07 20.83
N ARG A 152 -1.80 -13.21 21.81
CA ARG A 152 -2.57 -13.58 23.00
C ARG A 152 -4.05 -13.73 22.65
N LEU A 153 -4.62 -12.75 21.96
CA LEU A 153 -5.99 -12.83 21.48
C LEU A 153 -6.23 -14.07 20.60
N GLU A 154 -5.27 -14.44 19.74
CA GLU A 154 -5.35 -15.67 18.95
C GLU A 154 -5.39 -16.93 19.83
N ARG A 155 -4.63 -16.97 20.93
CA ARG A 155 -4.64 -18.10 21.88
C ARG A 155 -5.95 -18.18 22.64
N ASP A 156 -6.45 -17.04 23.09
CA ASP A 156 -7.72 -16.96 23.84
C ASP A 156 -8.91 -17.36 22.94
N VAL A 157 -8.81 -17.12 21.62
CA VAL A 157 -9.80 -17.58 20.63
C VAL A 157 -9.56 -19.02 20.14
N ALA A 158 -8.34 -19.54 20.26
CA ALA A 158 -8.05 -20.93 19.90
C ALA A 158 -8.48 -21.93 20.98
N SER A 159 -8.60 -21.50 22.24
CA SER A 159 -9.08 -22.35 23.35
C SER A 159 -10.54 -22.82 23.18
N VAL A 160 -11.28 -22.17 22.28
CA VAL A 160 -12.73 -22.31 22.08
C VAL A 160 -13.13 -23.62 21.39
N GLY A 161 -12.19 -24.40 20.88
CA GLY A 161 -12.50 -25.68 20.23
C GLY A 161 -13.32 -25.58 18.94
N LEU A 162 -13.65 -24.38 18.48
CA LEU A 162 -14.35 -24.15 17.21
C LEU A 162 -13.53 -24.68 16.04
N GLN A 163 -14.19 -25.41 15.14
CA GLN A 163 -13.53 -25.92 13.94
C GLN A 163 -13.05 -24.78 13.03
N ARG A 164 -11.73 -24.70 12.87
CA ARG A 164 -11.08 -23.86 11.88
C ARG A 164 -11.35 -24.44 10.48
N HIS A 165 -11.74 -23.59 9.53
CA HIS A 165 -11.85 -24.03 8.15
C HIS A 165 -10.44 -24.28 7.61
N PRO A 166 -10.20 -25.34 6.79
CA PRO A 166 -8.86 -25.69 6.32
C PRO A 166 -8.11 -24.54 5.61
N ALA A 167 -8.86 -23.63 4.99
CA ALA A 167 -8.32 -22.48 4.26
C ALA A 167 -8.13 -21.22 5.10
N ASP A 168 -8.61 -21.16 6.35
CA ASP A 168 -8.44 -19.93 7.16
C ASP A 168 -7.01 -19.78 7.61
N THR A 169 -6.52 -18.55 7.59
CA THR A 169 -5.36 -18.16 8.43
C THR A 169 -5.76 -18.06 9.91
N SER A 170 -4.79 -18.07 10.84
CA SER A 170 -5.07 -17.90 12.28
C SER A 170 -5.84 -16.59 12.53
N ALA A 171 -5.40 -15.51 11.89
CA ALA A 171 -6.04 -14.22 12.01
C ALA A 171 -7.47 -14.22 11.48
N GLU A 172 -7.74 -14.84 10.32
CA GLU A 172 -9.09 -14.94 9.76
C GLU A 172 -10.01 -15.79 10.64
N PHE A 173 -9.49 -16.85 11.24
CA PHE A 173 -10.22 -17.63 12.24
C PHE A 173 -10.58 -16.76 13.44
N THR A 174 -9.62 -16.05 14.04
CA THR A 174 -9.84 -15.15 15.17
C THR A 174 -10.87 -14.07 14.86
N GLN A 175 -10.76 -13.41 13.70
CA GLN A 175 -11.73 -12.40 13.28
C GLN A 175 -13.13 -12.99 13.09
N ARG A 176 -13.25 -14.20 12.52
CA ARG A 176 -14.54 -14.84 12.31
C ARG A 176 -15.19 -15.26 13.63
N VAL A 177 -14.43 -15.82 14.56
CA VAL A 177 -14.97 -16.22 15.88
C VAL A 177 -15.44 -14.98 16.64
N LEU A 178 -14.61 -13.93 16.69
CA LEU A 178 -14.97 -12.69 17.38
C LEU A 178 -16.18 -11.98 16.73
N ALA A 179 -16.37 -12.10 15.41
CA ALA A 179 -17.54 -11.55 14.72
C ALA A 179 -18.85 -12.30 15.00
N ARG A 180 -18.82 -13.44 15.71
CA ARG A 180 -20.04 -14.14 16.15
C ARG A 180 -20.63 -13.50 17.40
N TYR A 181 -19.79 -12.98 18.28
CA TYR A 181 -20.17 -12.03 19.31
C TYR A 181 -20.46 -10.72 18.59
N SER A 182 -21.50 -9.99 18.97
CA SER A 182 -21.94 -8.70 18.39
C SER A 182 -20.93 -7.55 18.63
N VAL A 183 -19.66 -7.83 18.41
CA VAL A 183 -18.47 -7.05 18.71
C VAL A 183 -18.16 -6.09 17.57
N ASP A 184 -17.49 -4.99 17.90
CA ASP A 184 -17.03 -4.01 16.92
C ASP A 184 -16.06 -4.63 15.89
N SER A 185 -16.61 -5.00 14.74
CA SER A 185 -15.85 -5.57 13.61
C SER A 185 -14.78 -4.61 13.10
N ARG A 186 -14.94 -3.30 13.33
CA ARG A 186 -13.96 -2.29 12.94
C ARG A 186 -12.76 -2.33 13.88
N ALA A 187 -12.98 -2.37 15.20
CA ALA A 187 -11.92 -2.52 16.21
C ALA A 187 -11.05 -3.76 15.94
N ILE A 188 -11.69 -4.92 15.70
CA ILE A 188 -10.98 -6.16 15.33
C ILE A 188 -10.18 -5.98 14.04
N GLY A 189 -10.73 -5.28 13.05
CA GLY A 189 -10.08 -5.02 11.77
C GLY A 189 -8.85 -4.12 11.89
N GLU A 190 -8.94 -3.08 12.71
CA GLU A 190 -7.86 -2.12 13.00
C GLU A 190 -6.71 -2.80 13.76
N LEU A 191 -7.02 -3.58 14.80
CA LEU A 191 -6.01 -4.34 15.54
C LEU A 191 -5.29 -5.37 14.65
N ALA A 192 -6.05 -6.09 13.80
CA ALA A 192 -5.46 -7.06 12.86
C ALA A 192 -4.59 -6.39 11.78
N ALA A 193 -4.92 -5.14 11.41
CA ALA A 193 -4.11 -4.33 10.50
C ALA A 193 -2.78 -3.94 11.12
N LEU A 194 -2.80 -3.42 12.36
CA LEU A 194 -1.60 -3.07 13.12
C LEU A 194 -0.72 -4.31 13.34
N TYR A 195 -1.30 -5.47 13.65
CA TYR A 195 -0.55 -6.74 13.75
C TYR A 195 0.17 -7.10 12.45
N ARG A 196 -0.54 -7.07 11.31
CA ARG A 196 0.06 -7.41 10.02
C ARG A 196 1.18 -6.45 9.65
N GLU A 197 1.01 -5.16 9.92
CA GLU A 197 2.07 -4.16 9.73
C GLU A 197 3.26 -4.46 10.64
N ALA A 198 3.02 -4.69 11.93
CA ALA A 198 4.05 -5.01 12.91
C ALA A 198 4.82 -6.30 12.60
N ARG A 199 4.21 -7.27 11.92
CA ARG A 199 4.85 -8.56 11.63
C ARG A 199 5.47 -8.65 10.24
N PHE A 200 4.89 -7.98 9.25
CA PHE A 200 5.27 -8.18 7.84
C PHE A 200 5.74 -6.90 7.14
N SER A 201 5.66 -5.73 7.79
CA SER A 201 6.18 -4.46 7.25
C SER A 201 7.53 -4.09 7.88
N THR A 202 8.39 -3.47 7.08
CA THR A 202 9.64 -2.82 7.52
C THR A 202 9.44 -1.37 7.99
N HIS A 203 8.24 -0.80 7.88
CA HIS A 203 7.95 0.56 8.35
C HIS A 203 8.13 0.71 9.87
N PRO A 204 8.72 1.81 10.37
CA PRO A 204 8.78 2.06 11.81
C PRO A 204 7.38 2.23 12.39
N LEU A 205 7.08 1.54 13.48
CA LEU A 205 5.86 1.73 14.28
C LEU A 205 6.24 2.50 15.53
N ASP A 206 5.65 3.68 15.68
CA ASP A 206 5.88 4.58 16.80
C ASP A 206 4.79 4.43 17.89
N GLU A 207 4.79 5.35 18.85
CA GLU A 207 3.86 5.33 19.97
C GLU A 207 2.41 5.61 19.52
N SER A 208 2.19 6.27 18.38
CA SER A 208 0.84 6.50 17.85
C SER A 208 0.17 5.18 17.46
N ALA A 209 0.94 4.22 16.93
CA ALA A 209 0.47 2.88 16.64
C ALA A 209 0.09 2.11 17.91
N ARG A 210 0.81 2.32 19.03
CA ARG A 210 0.45 1.73 20.32
C ARG A 210 -0.87 2.29 20.85
N VAL A 211 -1.05 3.61 20.77
CA VAL A 211 -2.30 4.26 21.18
C VAL A 211 -3.47 3.76 20.34
N ALA A 212 -3.30 3.64 19.02
CA ALA A 212 -4.32 3.08 18.14
C ALA A 212 -4.65 1.61 18.46
N ALA A 213 -3.64 0.81 18.83
CA ALA A 213 -3.85 -0.58 19.26
C ALA A 213 -4.60 -0.66 20.60
N LEU A 214 -4.28 0.21 21.55
CA LEU A 214 -4.96 0.29 22.84
C LEU A 214 -6.44 0.69 22.67
N ASP A 215 -6.73 1.70 21.85
CA ASP A 215 -8.10 2.12 21.57
C ASP A 215 -8.93 1.02 20.89
N ALA A 216 -8.34 0.34 19.90
CA ALA A 216 -8.99 -0.78 19.25
C ALA A 216 -9.24 -1.95 20.22
N LEU A 217 -8.28 -2.23 21.12
CA LEU A 217 -8.42 -3.27 22.13
C LEU A 217 -9.52 -2.93 23.16
N ASP A 218 -9.57 -1.69 23.64
CA ASP A 218 -10.58 -1.25 24.60
C ASP A 218 -11.99 -1.36 24.03
N ARG A 219 -12.19 -0.93 22.77
CA ARG A 219 -13.49 -1.08 22.08
C ARG A 219 -13.88 -2.54 21.90
N LEU A 220 -12.90 -3.41 21.61
CA LEU A 220 -13.13 -4.85 21.54
C LEU A 220 -13.61 -5.40 22.88
N HIS A 221 -12.93 -5.10 23.99
CA HIS A 221 -13.32 -5.58 25.32
C HIS A 221 -14.67 -5.04 25.78
N GLN A 222 -14.96 -3.75 25.54
CA GLN A 222 -16.25 -3.14 25.90
C GLN A 222 -17.43 -3.82 25.19
N THR A 223 -17.28 -4.05 23.88
CA THR A 223 -18.35 -4.69 23.10
C THR A 223 -18.50 -6.17 23.40
N LEU A 224 -17.41 -6.84 23.79
CA LEU A 224 -17.45 -8.23 24.22
C LEU A 224 -18.10 -8.40 25.59
N ALA A 225 -17.80 -7.51 26.55
CA ALA A 225 -18.45 -7.51 27.85
C ALA A 225 -19.96 -7.28 27.73
N ALA A 226 -20.39 -6.29 26.95
CA ALA A 226 -21.81 -6.05 26.70
C ALA A 226 -22.51 -7.25 26.05
N ALA A 227 -21.87 -7.90 25.08
CA ALA A 227 -22.42 -9.09 24.44
C ALA A 227 -22.48 -10.31 25.38
N ASN A 228 -21.58 -10.39 26.37
CA ASN A 228 -21.58 -11.42 27.40
C ASN A 228 -22.75 -11.21 28.36
N ASP A 229 -22.96 -9.98 28.83
CA ASP A 229 -24.08 -9.63 29.73
C ASP A 229 -25.44 -9.93 29.06
N ASP A 230 -25.62 -9.51 27.80
CA ASP A 230 -26.83 -9.81 27.01
C ASP A 230 -27.09 -11.33 26.88
N ALA A 231 -26.02 -12.13 26.77
CA ALA A 231 -26.12 -13.58 26.67
C ALA A 231 -26.50 -14.24 28.00
N LEU A 232 -25.97 -13.73 29.13
CA LEU A 232 -26.31 -14.21 30.48
C LEU A 232 -27.78 -13.91 30.82
N ASP A 233 -28.25 -12.70 30.51
CA ASP A 233 -29.64 -12.28 30.74
C ASP A 233 -30.63 -13.16 29.95
N ALA A 234 -30.27 -13.56 28.73
CA ALA A 234 -31.09 -14.45 27.90
C ALA A 234 -31.19 -15.89 28.45
N VAL A 235 -30.17 -16.36 29.18
CA VAL A 235 -30.16 -17.67 29.83
C VAL A 235 -30.98 -17.65 31.13
N GLU A 236 -30.93 -16.55 31.91
CA GLU A 236 -31.69 -16.41 33.16
C GLU A 236 -33.18 -16.14 32.97
N SER A 237 -33.60 -15.67 31.80
CA SER A 237 -35.01 -15.43 31.44
C SER A 237 -35.57 -16.44 30.43
N PRO A 238 -35.59 -17.76 30.71
CA PRO A 238 -36.28 -18.70 29.84
C PRO A 238 -37.78 -18.42 29.98
N SER A 239 -38.38 -17.96 28.89
CA SER A 239 -39.82 -17.66 28.77
C SER A 239 -40.70 -18.70 29.46
N ALA A 240 -41.58 -18.21 30.34
CA ALA A 240 -42.70 -18.92 30.97
C ALA A 240 -43.73 -19.43 29.95
#